data_AF-A0AAV7XTN2-F1
#
_entry.id   AF-A0AAV7XTN2-F1
#
_cell.length_a   1.000
_cell.length_b   1.000
_cell.length_c   1.000
_cell.angle_alpha   90.00
_cell.angle_beta   90.00
_cell.angle_gamma   90.00
#
_symmetry.space_group_name_H-M   'P 1'
#
loop_
_entity.id
_entity.type
_entity.pdbx_description
1 polymer ?
#
loop_
_entity_poly.entity_id
_entity_poly.type
_entity_poly.pdbx_seq_one_letter_code
_entity_poly.pdbx_strand_id
1 'polypeptide(L)'
;MADTSDPTRAREALALLSRISQLLNTGLDKESLAICIRLCEAGVHPEALAKAILEVRREINAVKNEANSSTEDKGTVSRQLL
;
A
#
# COMPACT_ATOMS: atom_id res chain seq x y z
N MET A 1 34.82 15.51 3.14
CA MET A 1 33.41 15.25 2.74
C MET A 1 33.19 13.76 2.90
N ALA A 2 32.34 13.35 3.85
CA ALA A 2 32.14 11.95 4.19
C ALA A 2 31.22 11.29 3.17
N ASP A 3 31.69 10.19 2.57
CA ASP A 3 31.00 9.37 1.59
C ASP A 3 29.54 9.09 1.97
N THR A 4 28.63 9.51 1.10
CA THR A 4 27.23 9.09 1.12
C THR A 4 27.03 7.68 0.54
N SER A 5 28.12 7.01 0.12
CA SER A 5 28.10 5.69 -0.53
C SER A 5 28.25 4.51 0.44
N ASP A 6 28.22 4.72 1.75
CA ASP A 6 28.32 3.63 2.72
C ASP A 6 27.00 2.81 2.75
N PRO A 7 26.98 1.58 2.22
CA PRO A 7 25.75 0.78 2.09
C PRO A 7 25.13 0.46 3.45
N THR A 8 25.91 0.54 4.52
CA THR A 8 25.46 0.37 5.90
C THR A 8 24.51 1.49 6.30
N ARG A 9 24.85 2.74 5.98
CA ARG A 9 24.04 3.93 6.33
C ARG A 9 22.71 3.94 5.59
N ALA A 10 22.70 3.53 4.32
CA ALA A 10 21.47 3.40 3.54
C ALA A 10 20.52 2.35 4.13
N ARG A 11 21.05 1.21 4.59
CA ARG A 11 20.25 0.16 5.25
C ARG A 11 19.69 0.62 6.59
N GLU A 12 20.48 1.34 7.38
CA GLU A 12 20.03 1.92 8.66
C GLU A 12 18.95 2.98 8.45
N ALA A 13 19.14 3.89 7.49
CA ALA A 13 18.15 4.90 7.14
C ALA A 13 16.82 4.26 6.71
N LEU A 14 16.87 3.22 5.86
CA LEU A 14 15.67 2.50 5.43
C LEU A 14 15.00 1.75 6.60
N ALA A 15 15.77 1.18 7.53
CA ALA A 15 15.24 0.55 8.73
C ALA A 15 14.52 1.56 9.64
N LEU A 16 15.10 2.75 9.83
CA LEU A 16 14.50 3.84 10.59
C LEU A 16 13.21 4.35 9.92
N LEU A 17 13.23 4.58 8.62
CA LEU A 17 12.05 5.00 7.85
C LEU A 17 10.94 3.94 7.91
N SER A 18 11.29 2.64 7.86
CA SER A 18 10.33 1.56 8.04
C SER A 18 9.69 1.58 9.43
N ARG A 19 10.45 1.91 10.48
CA ARG A 19 9.93 2.04 11.85
C ARG A 19 8.98 3.24 11.97
N ILE A 20 9.33 4.37 11.36
CA ILE A 20 8.47 5.56 11.31
C ILE A 20 7.17 5.24 10.58
N SER A 21 7.25 4.56 9.43
CA SER A 21 6.08 4.10 8.66
C SER A 21 5.12 3.24 9.49
N GLN A 22 5.66 2.32 10.29
CA GLN A 22 4.88 1.49 11.22
C GLN A 22 4.23 2.31 12.34
N LEU A 23 4.96 3.26 12.93
CA LEU A 23 4.43 4.14 13.98
C LEU A 23 3.27 5.02 13.47
N LEU A 24 3.38 5.52 12.24
CA LEU A 24 2.34 6.31 11.59
C LEU A 24 1.24 5.45 10.95
N ASN A 25 1.35 4.13 11.05
CA ASN A 25 0.41 3.16 10.51
C ASN A 25 0.04 3.43 9.04
N THR A 26 1.03 3.78 8.20
CA THR A 26 0.80 4.07 6.77
C THR A 26 0.36 2.84 5.98
N GLY A 27 0.57 1.65 6.54
CA GLY A 27 0.31 0.37 5.89
C GLY A 27 1.24 0.09 4.71
N LEU A 28 2.40 0.75 4.62
CA LEU A 28 3.43 0.43 3.63
C LEU A 28 4.39 -0.62 4.21
N ASP A 29 4.54 -1.73 3.48
CA ASP A 29 5.58 -2.71 3.75
C ASP A 29 6.96 -2.18 3.32
N LYS A 30 8.01 -2.91 3.69
CA LYS A 30 9.41 -2.48 3.49
C LYS A 30 9.77 -2.33 2.01
N GLU A 31 9.20 -3.16 1.13
CA GLU A 31 9.46 -3.11 -0.30
C GLU A 31 8.73 -1.92 -0.93
N SER A 32 7.44 -1.74 -0.63
CA SER A 32 6.67 -0.57 -1.07
C SER A 32 7.31 0.75 -0.63
N LEU A 33 7.81 0.80 0.62
CA LEU A 33 8.50 1.98 1.13
C LEU A 33 9.81 2.26 0.37
N ALA A 34 10.59 1.22 0.06
CA ALA A 34 11.81 1.36 -0.74
C ALA A 34 11.53 1.91 -2.14
N ILE A 35 10.43 1.47 -2.77
CA ILE A 35 9.98 1.98 -4.06
C ILE A 35 9.61 3.47 -3.94
N CYS A 36 8.86 3.85 -2.90
CA CYS A 36 8.50 5.25 -2.67
C CYS A 36 9.73 6.15 -2.51
N ILE A 37 10.74 5.68 -1.77
CA ILE A 37 12.01 6.41 -1.61
C ILE A 37 12.69 6.61 -2.97
N ARG A 38 12.81 5.56 -3.79
CA ARG A 38 13.42 5.66 -5.13
C ARG A 38 12.67 6.60 -6.06
N LEU A 39 11.33 6.64 -5.96
CA LEU A 39 10.52 7.59 -6.73
C LEU A 39 10.76 9.03 -6.27
N CYS A 40 10.84 9.27 -4.96
CA CYS A 40 11.20 10.58 -4.41
C CYS A 40 12.61 11.00 -4.82
N GLU A 41 13.58 10.09 -4.81
CA GLU A 41 14.95 10.33 -5.30
C GLU A 41 15.00 10.66 -6.80
N ALA A 42 14.08 10.10 -7.59
CA ALA A 42 13.89 10.44 -8.99
C ALA A 42 13.18 11.80 -9.23
N GLY A 43 12.83 12.53 -8.16
CA GLY A 43 12.21 13.85 -8.22
C GLY A 43 10.67 13.84 -8.20
N VAL A 44 10.04 12.71 -7.91
CA VAL A 44 8.57 12.64 -7.76
C VAL A 44 8.17 13.38 -6.48
N HIS A 45 7.15 14.24 -6.58
CA HIS A 45 6.64 14.98 -5.43
C HIS A 45 5.96 14.04 -4.41
N PRO A 46 6.36 14.05 -3.13
CA PRO A 46 5.89 13.07 -2.13
C PRO A 46 4.38 13.15 -1.88
N GLU A 47 3.79 14.35 -1.93
CA GLU A 47 2.35 14.51 -1.75
C GLU A 47 1.55 13.95 -2.94
N ALA A 48 2.08 14.08 -4.16
CA ALA A 48 1.43 13.53 -5.35
C ALA A 48 1.51 12.00 -5.34
N LEU A 49 2.67 11.46 -4.92
CA LEU A 49 2.86 10.03 -4.71
C LEU A 49 1.90 9.48 -3.65
N ALA A 50 1.74 10.17 -2.52
CA ALA A 50 0.80 9.76 -1.48
C ALA A 50 -0.65 9.69 -2.01
N LYS A 51 -1.10 10.72 -2.76
CA LYS A 51 -2.42 10.72 -3.39
C LYS A 51 -2.60 9.54 -4.34
N ALA A 52 -1.62 9.27 -5.19
CA ALA A 52 -1.66 8.14 -6.11
C ALA A 52 -1.76 6.79 -5.38
N ILE A 53 -0.99 6.59 -4.31
CA ILE A 53 -1.04 5.36 -3.50
C ILE A 53 -2.42 5.17 -2.86
N LEU A 54 -3.02 6.25 -2.34
CA LEU A 54 -4.34 6.22 -1.73
C LEU A 54 -5.43 5.87 -2.75
N GLU A 55 -5.37 6.44 -3.95
CA GLU A 55 -6.35 6.14 -5.00
C GLU A 55 -6.24 4.67 -5.45
N VAL A 56 -5.02 4.18 -5.71
CA VAL A 56 -4.81 2.77 -6.08
C VAL A 56 -5.35 1.82 -5.02
N ARG A 57 -5.12 2.10 -3.73
CA ARG A 57 -5.66 1.29 -2.64
C ARG A 57 -7.18 1.31 -2.59
N ARG A 58 -7.79 2.48 -2.84
CA ARG A 58 -9.24 2.64 -2.90
C ARG A 58 -9.83 1.82 -4.04
N GLU A 59 -9.26 1.89 -5.23
CA GLU A 59 -9.69 1.11 -6.40
C GLU A 59 -9.58 -0.40 -6.16
N ILE A 60 -8.47 -0.87 -5.60
CA ILE A 60 -8.29 -2.29 -5.24
C ILE A 60 -9.38 -2.75 -4.25
N ASN A 61 -9.71 -1.92 -3.27
CA ASN A 61 -10.76 -2.26 -2.29
C ASN A 61 -12.16 -2.24 -2.93
N ALA A 62 -12.44 -1.31 -3.85
CA ALA A 62 -13.70 -1.28 -4.59
C ALA A 62 -13.89 -2.57 -5.40
N VAL A 63 -12.87 -2.98 -6.15
CA VAL A 63 -12.89 -4.22 -6.95
C VAL A 63 -13.08 -5.46 -6.06
N LYS A 64 -12.42 -5.52 -4.91
CA LYS A 64 -12.61 -6.64 -3.95
C LYS A 64 -14.03 -6.70 -3.40
N ASN A 65 -14.64 -5.55 -3.12
CA ASN A 65 -16.00 -5.49 -2.59
C ASN A 65 -17.02 -5.92 -3.64
N GLU A 66 -16.86 -5.52 -4.91
CA GLU A 66 -17.71 -5.95 -6.02
C GLU A 66 -17.65 -7.47 -6.24
N ALA A 67 -16.44 -8.06 -6.14
CA ALA A 67 -16.25 -9.50 -6.23
C ALA A 67 -16.99 -10.25 -5.11
N ASN A 68 -16.98 -9.72 -3.87
CA ASN A 68 -17.68 -10.34 -2.74
C ASN A 68 -19.21 -10.18 -2.79
N SER A 69 -19.74 -9.10 -3.39
CA SER A 69 -21.20 -8.95 -3.56
C SER A 69 -21.80 -9.92 -4.58
N SER A 70 -20.96 -10.57 -5.40
CA SER A 70 -21.42 -11.52 -6.43
C SER A 70 -21.66 -12.94 -5.89
N THR A 71 -21.27 -13.23 -4.65
CA THR A 71 -21.39 -14.57 -4.03
C THR A 71 -22.58 -14.76 -3.09
N GLU A 72 -23.43 -13.73 -2.89
CA GLU A 72 -24.60 -13.80 -2.00
C GLU A 72 -25.94 -14.10 -2.70
N ASP A 73 -25.95 -14.55 -3.97
CA ASP A 73 -27.19 -14.98 -4.65
C ASP A 73 -27.18 -16.46 -5.06
N LYS A 74 -27.09 -17.40 -4.09
CA LYS A 74 -27.59 -18.79 -4.26
C LYS A 74 -28.09 -19.41 -2.94
N GLY A 75 -29.39 -19.27 -2.70
CA GLY A 75 -30.17 -20.08 -1.74
C GLY A 75 -31.05 -19.21 -0.84
N THR A 76 -32.37 -19.16 -0.91
CA THR A 76 -33.35 -20.17 -1.32
C THR A 76 -34.63 -19.45 -1.75
N VAL A 77 -34.86 -19.30 -3.06
CA VAL A 77 -36.22 -19.10 -3.57
C VAL A 77 -36.65 -20.44 -4.17
N SER A 78 -37.71 -21.02 -3.62
CA SER A 78 -38.48 -22.19 -4.11
C SER A 78 -38.26 -23.54 -3.43
N ARG A 79 -39.18 -23.87 -2.51
CA ARG A 79 -39.88 -25.16 -2.24
C ARG A 79 -40.47 -25.03 -0.83
N GLN A 80 -41.76 -25.09 -0.54
CA GLN A 80 -42.80 -26.03 -0.96
C GLN A 80 -44.10 -25.46 -0.33
N LEU A 81 -45.11 -25.04 -1.10
CA LEU A 81 -46.35 -25.79 -1.35
C LEU A 81 -47.00 -26.42 -0.09
N LEU A 82 -47.79 -25.63 0.64
CA LEU A 82 -49.10 -25.92 1.28
C LEU A 82 -49.43 -24.81 2.30
#